data_AF-A0A2R6GEH8-F1
#
_entry.id   AF-A0A2R6GEH8-F1
#
_cell.length_a   1.000
_cell.length_b   1.000
_cell.length_c   1.000
_cell.angle_alpha   90.00
_cell.angle_beta   90.00
_cell.angle_gamma   90.00
#
_symmetry.space_group_name_H-M   'P 1'
#
loop_
_entity.id
_entity.type
_entity.pdbx_description
1 polymer ?
#
loop_
_entity_poly.entity_id
_entity_poly.type
_entity_poly.pdbx_seq_one_letter_code
_entity_poly.pdbx_strand_id
1 'polypeptide(L)' 'MIEDPSPFTVVVEQYEPYADFLRPSVAHWTRRGHEFVLVPDEAAVEEAVREGATPMTETDLAAGV' A
#
# COMPACT_ATOMS: atom_id res chain seq x y z
N MET A 1 -12.92 -12.30 7.68
CA MET A 1 -12.45 -11.09 8.38
C MET A 1 -10.94 -11.21 8.35
N ILE A 2 -10.23 -10.31 7.67
CA ILE A 2 -8.75 -10.34 7.66
C ILE A 2 -8.31 -9.85 9.04
N GLU A 3 -7.55 -10.67 9.77
CA GLU A 3 -7.14 -10.38 11.15
C GLU A 3 -5.97 -9.38 11.22
N ASP A 4 -5.20 -9.24 10.13
CA ASP A 4 -4.17 -8.21 9.96
C ASP A 4 -3.96 -7.89 8.46
N PRO A 5 -4.28 -6.67 7.99
CA PRO A 5 -4.11 -6.28 6.58
C PRO A 5 -2.68 -5.82 6.24
N SER A 6 -1.78 -5.74 7.23
CA SER A 6 -0.41 -5.23 7.04
C SER A 6 0.38 -5.93 5.92
N PRO A 7 0.29 -7.27 5.70
CA PRO A 7 1.00 -7.95 4.62
C PRO A 7 0.55 -7.55 3.21
N PHE A 8 -0.64 -6.96 3.08
CA PHE A 8 -1.27 -6.61 1.80
C PHE A 8 -1.36 -5.10 1.58
N THR A 9 -0.71 -4.32 2.43
CA THR A 9 -0.74 -2.86 2.36
C THR A 9 0.62 -2.33 1.95
N VAL A 10 0.64 -1.39 1.01
CA VAL A 10 1.83 -0.66 0.60
C VAL A 10 1.65 0.83 0.87
N VAL A 11 2.77 1.53 1.08
CA VAL A 11 2.81 2.97 1.36
C VAL A 11 3.52 3.69 0.24
N VAL A 12 2.96 4.81 -0.19
CA VAL A 12 3.45 5.66 -1.28
C VAL A 12 3.60 7.09 -0.77
N GLU A 13 4.65 7.80 -1.21
CA GLU A 13 4.79 9.22 -0.91
C GLU A 13 3.83 10.04 -1.76
N GLN A 14 3.24 11.09 -1.18
CA GLN A 14 2.35 11.99 -1.93
C GLN A 14 3.11 12.60 -3.13
N TYR A 15 2.44 12.64 -4.29
CA TYR A 15 2.89 13.20 -5.57
C TYR A 15 3.74 12.28 -6.47
N GLU A 16 3.84 10.98 -6.22
CA GLU A 16 4.43 10.07 -7.20
C GLU A 16 3.51 9.87 -8.43
N PRO A 17 3.94 10.23 -9.65
CA PRO A 17 3.05 10.30 -10.82
C PRO A 17 2.61 8.95 -11.41
N TYR A 18 3.03 7.80 -10.84
CA TYR A 18 3.14 6.55 -11.58
C TYR A 18 2.55 5.32 -10.89
N ALA A 19 1.60 5.46 -9.98
CA ALA A 19 1.03 4.27 -9.36
C ALA A 19 -0.05 3.62 -10.27
N ASP A 20 0.33 3.04 -11.41
CA ASP A 20 -0.57 2.19 -12.22
C ASP A 20 -1.06 0.97 -11.41
N PHE A 21 -0.34 0.59 -10.34
CA PHE A 21 -0.79 -0.34 -9.30
C PHE A 21 -1.99 0.14 -8.46
N LEU A 22 -2.42 1.41 -8.56
CA LEU A 22 -3.69 1.87 -7.99
C LEU A 22 -4.90 1.26 -8.70
N ARG A 23 -4.77 0.83 -9.96
CA ARG A 23 -5.89 0.28 -10.74
C ARG A 23 -6.47 -1.03 -10.15
N PRO A 24 -5.65 -1.98 -9.68
CA PRO A 24 -6.13 -3.16 -8.95
C PRO A 24 -6.36 -2.92 -7.45
N SER A 25 -6.17 -1.71 -6.92
CA SER A 25 -6.29 -1.47 -5.47
C SER A 25 -7.71 -1.74 -4.95
N VAL A 26 -7.78 -2.44 -3.82
CA VAL A 26 -9.03 -2.75 -3.12
C VAL A 26 -9.53 -1.53 -2.34
N ALA A 27 -8.59 -0.76 -1.80
CA ALA A 27 -8.83 0.50 -1.12
C ALA A 27 -7.55 1.34 -1.11
N HIS A 28 -7.69 2.67 -1.01
CA HIS A 28 -6.59 3.56 -0.73
C HIS A 28 -7.05 4.66 0.23
N TRP A 29 -6.17 5.12 1.11
CA TRP A 29 -6.46 6.19 2.06
C TRP A 29 -5.20 6.96 2.44
N THR A 30 -5.36 8.20 2.87
CA THR A 30 -4.23 9.04 3.31
C THR A 30 -4.20 9.16 4.83
N ARG A 31 -3.03 8.96 5.45
CA ARG A 31 -2.83 9.19 6.88
C ARG A 31 -1.44 9.76 7.15
N ARG A 32 -1.38 10.81 7.99
CA ARG A 32 -0.10 11.48 8.35
C ARG A 32 0.74 11.93 7.16
N GLY A 33 0.11 12.23 6.02
CA GLY A 33 0.81 12.63 4.80
C GLY A 33 1.27 11.48 3.89
N HIS A 34 1.02 10.23 4.27
CA HIS A 34 1.31 9.04 3.47
C HIS A 34 0.05 8.49 2.82
N GLU A 35 0.15 8.04 1.57
CA GLU A 35 -0.90 7.28 0.90
C GLU A 35 -0.70 5.79 1.16
N PHE A 36 -1.74 5.13 1.65
CA PHE A 36 -1.79 3.70 1.89
C PHE A 36 -2.65 3.06 0.83
N VAL A 37 -2.18 1.97 0.25
CA VAL A 37 -2.86 1.24 -0.81
C VAL A 37 -2.97 -0.22 -0.39
N LEU A 38 -4.21 -0.71 -0.27
CA LEU A 38 -4.51 -2.11 -0.05
C LEU A 38 -4.62 -2.80 -1.41
N VAL A 39 -3.80 -3.83 -1.62
CA VAL A 39 -3.74 -4.61 -2.86
C VAL A 39 -4.32 -6.02 -2.65
N PRO A 40 -4.81 -6.70 -3.71
CA PRO A 40 -5.63 -7.91 -3.55
C PRO A 40 -4.83 -9.17 -3.18
N ASP A 41 -3.54 -9.23 -3.49
CA ASP A 41 -2.69 -10.40 -3.30
C ASP A 41 -1.21 -10.02 -3.17
N GLU A 42 -0.38 -11.01 -2.80
CA GLU A 42 1.08 -10.83 -2.62
C GLU A 42 1.78 -10.44 -3.94
N ALA A 43 1.31 -10.92 -5.10
CA ALA A 43 1.91 -10.56 -6.38
C ALA A 43 1.72 -9.07 -6.70
N ALA A 44 0.58 -8.51 -6.32
CA ALA A 44 0.32 -7.07 -6.42
C ALA A 44 1.17 -6.25 -5.44
N VAL A 45 1.51 -6.78 -4.26
CA VAL A 45 2.49 -6.16 -3.35
C VAL A 45 3.86 -6.12 -4.00
N GLU A 46 4.33 -7.23 -4.57
CA GLU A 46 5.63 -7.31 -5.24
C GLU A 46 5.74 -6.36 -6.44
N GLU A 47 4.67 -6.20 -7.23
CA GLU A 47 4.63 -5.23 -8.33
C GLU A 47 4.71 -3.80 -7.80
N ALA A 48 3.89 -3.43 -6.80
CA ALA A 48 3.91 -2.10 -6.23
C ALA A 48 5.29 -1.74 -5.64
N VAL A 49 5.97 -2.70 -4.99
CA VAL A 49 7.34 -2.52 -4.48
C VAL A 49 8.34 -2.33 -5.61
N ARG A 50 8.22 -3.09 -6.72
CA ARG A 50 9.05 -2.88 -7.91
C ARG A 50 8.84 -1.51 -8.56
N GLU A 51 7.64 -0.97 -8.46
CA GLU A 51 7.29 0.36 -8.96
C GLU A 51 7.66 1.51 -7.99
N GLY A 52 8.18 1.20 -6.79
CA GLY A 52 8.71 2.19 -5.84
C GLY A 52 7.95 2.31 -4.53
N ALA A 53 6.86 1.55 -4.34
CA ALA A 53 6.14 1.54 -3.07
C ALA A 53 6.95 0.84 -1.96
N THR A 54 6.67 1.20 -0.70
CA THR A 54 7.27 0.54 0.47
C THR A 54 6.26 -0.43 1.09
N PRO A 55 6.62 -1.70 1.39
CA PRO A 55 5.75 -2.62 2.10
C PRO A 55 5.43 -2.07 3.48
N MET A 56 4.16 -2.15 3.90
CA MET A 56 3.77 -1.62 5.19
C MET A 56 4.46 -2.32 6.37
N THR A 57 4.79 -3.61 6.23
CA THR A 57 5.54 -4.39 7.23
C THR A 57 6.96 -3.87 7.48
N GLU A 58 7.52 -3.08 6.56
CA GLU A 58 8.83 -2.45 6.70
C GLU A 58 8.74 -1.01 7.25
N THR A 59 7.55 -0.58 7.65
CA THR A 59 7.29 0.74 8.21
C THR A 59 6.81 0.63 9.66
N ASP A 60 7.11 1.64 10.48
CA ASP A 60 6.51 1.80 11.81
C ASP A 60 5.07 2.36 11.76
N LEU A 61 4.44 2.34 10.58
CA LEU A 61 3.09 2.87 10.36
C LEU A 61 2.05 1.78 10.67
N ALA A 62 0.91 2.19 11.24
CA ALA A 62 -0.16 1.26 11.59
C ALA A 62 -1.27 1.25 10.54
N ALA A 63 -1.62 0.05 10.05
CA ALA A 63 -2.58 -0.23 8.98
C ALA A 63 -4.01 -0.16 9.54
N GLY A 64 -4.35 0.94 10.18
CA GLY A 64 -5.59 1.07 10.93
C GLY A 64 -6.26 2.42 10.74
N VAL A 65 -7.59 2.39 10.73
CA VAL A 65 -8.49 3.56 10.91
C VAL A 65 -8.38 4.07 12.34
#